data_AF-A0A957ZB07-F1
#
_entry.id   AF-A0A957ZB07-F1
#
_cell.length_a   1.000
_cell.length_b   1.000
_cell.length_c   1.000
_cell.angle_alpha   90.00
_cell.angle_beta   90.00
_cell.angle_gamma   90.00
#
_symmetry.space_group_name_H-M   'P 1'
#
loop_
_entity.id
_entity.type
_entity.pdbx_description
1 polymer ?
#
loop_
_entity_poly.entity_id
_entity_poly.type
_entity_poly.pdbx_seq_one_letter_code
_entity_poly.pdbx_strand_id
1 'polypeptide(L)'
;EEGDLRPQLLDRFAHAVDVVGITDSKQRVQILSRRIEFEQDPDAFKAANAQNEHELSQRIMEAREIYDSVTYTNADLYTIATLTASFKVDGHRADLVILRTARAHAAFEGRKSINDRDILLAAELALPHRMKKQPFQDVALNPEQLQSNMRQARAEAENAAEQEEQEMMQTDGSAAADEKKAPRVMNQS
;
A
#
# COMPACT_ATOMS: atom_id res chain seq x y z
N GLU A 1 -19.70 5.61 -27.20
CA GLU A 1 -18.87 4.77 -26.31
C GLU A 1 -17.42 5.01 -26.67
N GLU A 2 -16.66 5.62 -25.76
CA GLU A 2 -15.20 5.62 -25.86
C GLU A 2 -14.73 4.20 -25.52
N GLY A 3 -14.00 3.55 -26.42
CA GLY A 3 -13.50 2.20 -26.18
C GLY A 3 -12.50 2.12 -25.02
N ASP A 4 -12.22 0.91 -24.54
CA ASP A 4 -11.29 0.66 -23.44
C ASP A 4 -9.93 1.37 -23.64
N LEU A 5 -9.43 1.97 -22.56
CA LEU A 5 -8.09 2.56 -22.54
C LEU A 5 -7.04 1.48 -22.81
N ARG A 6 -6.07 1.82 -23.69
CA ARG A 6 -4.95 0.92 -23.97
C ARG A 6 -4.17 0.59 -22.70
N PRO A 7 -3.71 -0.67 -22.48
CA PRO A 7 -2.99 -1.06 -21.27
C PRO A 7 -1.78 -0.17 -20.91
N GLN A 8 -1.07 0.36 -21.93
CA GLN A 8 0.08 1.25 -21.70
C GLN A 8 -0.31 2.62 -21.10
N LEU A 9 -1.57 3.04 -21.27
CA LEU A 9 -2.12 4.24 -20.64
C LEU A 9 -2.62 3.93 -19.24
N LEU A 10 -3.28 2.79 -19.04
CA LEU A 10 -3.77 2.36 -17.74
C LEU A 10 -2.63 2.24 -16.72
N ASP A 11 -1.49 1.64 -17.08
CA ASP A 11 -0.36 1.53 -16.16
C ASP A 11 0.15 2.91 -15.67
N ARG A 12 -0.08 3.98 -16.43
CA ARG A 12 0.33 5.34 -16.05
C ARG A 12 -0.48 5.92 -14.90
N PHE A 13 -1.67 5.42 -14.64
CA PHE A 13 -2.48 5.84 -13.50
C PHE A 13 -2.01 5.13 -12.24
N ALA A 14 -1.80 5.88 -11.16
CA ALA A 14 -1.41 5.30 -9.87
C ALA A 14 -2.53 4.40 -9.35
N HIS A 15 -3.75 4.93 -9.31
CA HIS A 15 -4.92 4.28 -8.73
C HIS A 15 -6.05 4.16 -9.74
N ALA A 16 -6.88 3.13 -9.58
CA ALA A 16 -8.16 2.96 -10.24
C ALA A 16 -9.24 2.77 -9.17
N VAL A 17 -10.39 3.43 -9.36
CA VAL A 17 -11.54 3.36 -8.46
C VAL A 17 -12.79 3.26 -9.31
N ASP A 18 -13.61 2.24 -9.04
CA ASP A 18 -14.91 2.09 -9.67
C ASP A 18 -15.96 2.91 -8.92
N VAL A 19 -16.59 3.86 -9.63
CA VAL A 19 -17.69 4.65 -9.09
C VAL A 19 -19.00 3.99 -9.52
N VAL A 20 -19.64 3.28 -8.60
CA VAL A 20 -20.92 2.63 -8.84
C VAL A 20 -22.10 3.50 -8.39
N GLY A 21 -23.22 3.38 -9.11
CA GLY A 21 -24.45 4.07 -8.74
C GLY A 21 -25.03 3.56 -7.43
N ILE A 22 -25.45 4.47 -6.55
CA ILE A 22 -26.10 4.11 -5.29
C ILE A 22 -27.50 3.55 -5.57
N THR A 23 -27.78 2.33 -5.12
CA THR A 23 -29.06 1.64 -5.31
C THR A 23 -30.01 1.76 -4.13
N ASP A 24 -29.48 1.95 -2.91
CA ASP A 24 -30.29 2.09 -1.69
C ASP A 24 -31.17 3.35 -1.74
N SER A 25 -32.48 3.16 -1.54
CA SER A 25 -33.46 4.24 -1.67
C SER A 25 -33.26 5.35 -0.64
N LYS A 26 -32.83 5.04 0.59
CA LYS A 26 -32.61 6.05 1.63
C LYS A 26 -31.41 6.94 1.30
N GLN A 27 -30.30 6.34 0.89
CA GLN A 27 -29.12 7.10 0.44
C GLN A 27 -29.42 7.94 -0.81
N ARG A 28 -30.21 7.41 -1.75
CA ARG A 28 -30.65 8.18 -2.93
C ARG A 28 -31.51 9.38 -2.55
N VAL A 29 -32.46 9.23 -1.63
CA VAL A 29 -33.25 10.36 -1.11
C VAL A 29 -32.33 11.40 -0.46
N GLN A 30 -31.35 10.97 0.34
CA GLN A 30 -30.40 11.89 0.96
C GLN A 30 -29.58 12.69 -0.06
N ILE A 31 -29.13 12.07 -1.15
CA ILE A 31 -28.43 12.77 -2.23
C ILE A 31 -29.35 13.81 -2.88
N LEU A 32 -30.59 13.42 -3.19
CA LEU A 32 -31.58 14.32 -3.79
C LEU A 32 -31.88 15.51 -2.88
N SER A 33 -32.10 15.27 -1.58
CA SER A 33 -32.33 16.33 -0.60
C SER A 33 -31.16 17.30 -0.54
N ARG A 34 -29.91 16.81 -0.41
CA ARG A 34 -28.71 17.67 -0.40
C ARG A 34 -28.57 18.48 -1.68
N ARG A 35 -28.92 17.90 -2.83
CA ARG A 35 -28.89 18.60 -4.11
C ARG A 35 -29.92 19.74 -4.16
N ILE A 36 -31.14 19.49 -3.68
CA ILE A 36 -32.20 20.51 -3.59
C ILE A 36 -31.80 21.62 -2.60
N GLU A 37 -31.26 21.27 -1.43
CA GLU A 37 -30.76 22.24 -0.45
C GLU A 37 -29.71 23.18 -1.07
N PHE A 38 -28.76 22.61 -1.81
CA PHE A 38 -27.76 23.40 -2.53
C PHE A 38 -28.36 24.29 -3.63
N GLU A 39 -29.34 23.80 -4.39
CA GLU A 39 -30.00 24.59 -5.44
C GLU A 39 -30.85 25.74 -4.88
N GLN A 40 -31.44 25.57 -3.70
CA GLN A 40 -32.26 26.60 -3.05
C GLN A 40 -31.42 27.72 -2.43
N ASP A 41 -30.35 27.37 -1.72
CA ASP A 41 -29.42 28.34 -1.12
C ASP A 41 -27.99 27.77 -1.07
N PRO A 42 -27.17 28.04 -2.11
CA PRO A 42 -25.79 27.57 -2.16
C PRO A 42 -24.93 28.09 -1.00
N ASP A 43 -25.20 29.30 -0.49
CA ASP A 43 -24.37 29.94 0.52
C ASP A 43 -24.68 29.39 1.91
N ALA A 44 -25.95 29.18 2.24
CA ALA A 44 -26.34 28.47 3.46
C ALA A 44 -25.84 27.02 3.46
N PHE A 45 -25.91 26.31 2.32
CA PHE A 45 -25.37 24.95 2.19
C PHE A 45 -23.86 24.92 2.43
N LYS A 46 -23.11 25.85 1.82
CA LYS A 46 -21.65 25.98 2.06
C LYS A 46 -21.36 26.29 3.53
N ALA A 47 -22.08 27.22 4.14
CA ALA A 47 -21.90 27.57 5.56
C ALA A 47 -22.16 26.37 6.49
N ALA A 48 -23.19 25.57 6.21
CA ALA A 48 -23.51 24.37 6.98
C ALA A 48 -22.44 23.28 6.89
N ASN A 49 -21.69 23.20 5.79
CA ASN A 49 -20.62 22.21 5.58
C ASN A 49 -19.21 22.75 5.83
N ALA A 50 -19.07 24.05 6.10
CA ALA A 50 -17.77 24.72 6.18
C ALA A 50 -16.85 24.12 7.26
N GLN A 51 -17.41 23.71 8.39
CA GLN A 51 -16.62 23.09 9.47
C GLN A 51 -16.04 21.74 9.03
N ASN A 52 -16.83 20.88 8.39
CA ASN A 52 -16.39 19.56 7.91
C ASN A 52 -15.30 19.70 6.81
N GLU A 53 -15.50 20.64 5.88
CA GLU A 53 -14.50 20.97 4.85
C GLU A 53 -13.21 21.51 5.47
N HIS A 54 -13.31 22.36 6.50
CA HIS A 54 -12.15 22.88 7.21
C HIS A 54 -11.39 21.76 7.92
N GLU A 55 -12.08 20.89 8.66
CA GLU A 55 -11.46 19.74 9.34
C GLU A 55 -10.76 18.80 8.36
N LEU A 56 -11.39 18.48 7.23
CA LEU A 56 -10.76 17.66 6.19
C LEU A 56 -9.53 18.35 5.59
N SER A 57 -9.61 19.65 5.31
CA SER A 57 -8.49 20.44 4.80
C SER A 57 -7.31 20.46 5.78
N GLN A 58 -7.57 20.68 7.08
CA GLN A 58 -6.55 20.65 8.12
C GLN A 58 -5.87 19.28 8.19
N ARG A 59 -6.65 18.19 8.20
CA ARG A 59 -6.12 16.82 8.17
C ARG A 59 -5.20 16.57 6.97
N ILE A 60 -5.57 17.06 5.79
CA ILE A 60 -4.73 16.94 4.58
C ILE A 60 -3.44 17.76 4.73
N MET A 61 -3.49 18.96 5.30
CA MET A 61 -2.31 19.79 5.52
C MET A 61 -1.34 19.13 6.51
N GLU A 62 -1.83 18.66 7.66
CA GLU A 62 -1.04 17.94 8.65
C GLU A 62 -0.40 16.67 8.07
N ALA A 63 -1.16 15.91 7.27
CA ALA A 63 -0.65 14.72 6.59
C ALA A 63 0.52 15.05 5.64
N ARG A 64 0.43 16.17 4.90
CA ARG A 64 1.51 16.61 4.00
C ARG A 64 2.77 16.98 4.76
N GLU A 65 2.65 17.57 5.95
CA GLU A 65 3.79 17.93 6.78
C GLU A 65 4.54 16.71 7.31
N ILE A 66 3.82 15.65 7.69
CA ILE A 66 4.45 14.46 8.27
C ILE A 66 4.81 13.38 7.25
N TYR A 67 4.33 13.47 6.00
CA TYR A 67 4.50 12.43 4.96
C TYR A 67 5.94 11.92 4.83
N ASP A 68 6.91 12.84 4.74
CA ASP A 68 8.32 12.49 4.57
C ASP A 68 8.91 11.77 5.80
N SER A 69 8.31 11.96 6.97
CA SER A 69 8.70 11.28 8.21
C SER A 69 8.05 9.91 8.41
N VAL A 70 7.06 9.54 7.58
CA VAL A 70 6.39 8.24 7.71
C VAL A 70 7.33 7.11 7.28
N THR A 71 7.66 6.25 8.23
CA THR A 71 8.59 5.14 8.07
C THR A 71 7.91 3.86 7.60
N TYR A 72 8.73 2.96 7.08
CA TYR A 72 8.40 1.58 6.71
C TYR A 72 9.60 0.70 7.05
N THR A 73 9.37 -0.60 7.18
CA THR A 73 10.38 -1.60 7.50
C THR A 73 10.74 -2.44 6.27
N ASN A 74 11.83 -3.21 6.34
CA ASN A 74 12.16 -4.19 5.31
C ASN A 74 11.06 -5.26 5.17
N ALA A 75 10.45 -5.67 6.29
CA ALA A 75 9.32 -6.60 6.27
C ALA A 75 8.13 -6.04 5.48
N ASP A 76 7.87 -4.73 5.55
CA ASP A 76 6.81 -4.10 4.76
C ASP A 76 7.14 -4.11 3.26
N LEU A 77 8.39 -3.82 2.90
CA LEU A 77 8.85 -3.89 1.50
C LEU A 77 8.72 -5.32 0.94
N TYR A 78 9.13 -6.32 1.71
CA TYR A 78 8.99 -7.73 1.34
C TYR A 78 7.51 -8.10 1.18
N THR A 79 6.67 -7.70 2.14
CA THR A 79 5.22 -7.92 2.08
C THR A 79 4.61 -7.34 0.80
N ILE A 80 4.98 -6.10 0.44
CA ILE A 80 4.50 -5.45 -0.79
C ILE A 80 4.97 -6.22 -2.03
N ALA A 81 6.25 -6.58 -2.11
CA ALA A 81 6.82 -7.29 -3.26
C ALA A 81 6.20 -8.69 -3.45
N THR A 82 6.01 -9.44 -2.37
CA THR A 82 5.34 -10.74 -2.42
C THR A 82 3.87 -10.60 -2.82
N LEU A 83 3.19 -9.57 -2.30
CA LEU A 83 1.80 -9.32 -2.65
C LEU A 83 1.65 -9.00 -4.14
N THR A 84 2.43 -8.06 -4.69
CA THR A 84 2.37 -7.69 -6.11
C THR A 84 2.75 -8.86 -7.02
N ALA A 85 3.75 -9.67 -6.63
CA ALA A 85 4.15 -10.88 -7.34
C ALA A 85 3.03 -11.92 -7.39
N SER A 86 2.26 -12.08 -6.30
CA SER A 86 1.12 -13.01 -6.24
C SER A 86 0.03 -12.70 -7.28
N PHE A 87 -0.09 -11.41 -7.66
CA PHE A 87 -1.02 -10.93 -8.68
C PHE A 87 -0.46 -10.89 -10.10
N LYS A 88 0.78 -11.38 -10.31
CA LYS A 88 1.45 -11.45 -11.63
C LYS A 88 1.50 -10.09 -12.34
N VAL A 89 1.66 -9.01 -11.58
CA VAL A 89 1.82 -7.66 -12.11
C VAL A 89 3.24 -7.52 -12.69
N ASP A 90 3.33 -6.89 -13.86
CA ASP A 90 4.63 -6.68 -14.52
C ASP A 90 5.30 -5.39 -14.00
N GLY A 91 6.60 -5.49 -13.68
CA GLY A 91 7.44 -4.37 -13.27
C GLY A 91 7.20 -3.86 -11.84
N HIS A 92 7.97 -2.85 -11.43
CA HIS A 92 8.03 -2.39 -10.02
C HIS A 92 7.10 -1.22 -9.69
N ARG A 93 6.23 -0.85 -10.63
CA ARG A 93 5.41 0.35 -10.49
C ARG A 93 4.33 0.17 -9.44
N ALA A 94 3.73 -1.01 -9.38
CA ALA A 94 2.75 -1.35 -8.35
C ALA A 94 3.36 -1.24 -6.95
N ASP A 95 4.56 -1.77 -6.75
CA ASP A 95 5.26 -1.73 -5.45
C ASP A 95 5.47 -0.30 -4.96
N LEU A 96 5.99 0.56 -5.83
CA LEU A 96 6.23 1.97 -5.52
C LEU A 96 4.95 2.74 -5.24
N VAL A 97 3.89 2.49 -6.03
CA VAL A 97 2.59 3.13 -5.80
C VAL A 97 1.99 2.67 -4.48
N ILE A 98 2.04 1.36 -4.19
CA ILE A 98 1.51 0.80 -2.93
C ILE A 98 2.23 1.43 -1.74
N LEU A 99 3.57 1.44 -1.75
CA LEU A 99 4.35 2.03 -0.66
C LEU A 99 4.03 3.51 -0.46
N ARG A 100 4.00 4.31 -1.53
CA ARG A 100 3.71 5.76 -1.45
C ARG A 100 2.31 6.03 -0.94
N THR A 101 1.35 5.21 -1.34
CA THR A 101 -0.06 5.33 -0.94
C THR A 101 -0.25 4.89 0.51
N ALA A 102 0.39 3.81 0.94
CA ALA A 102 0.39 3.36 2.32
C ALA A 102 0.96 4.44 3.25
N ARG A 103 2.09 5.05 2.86
CA ARG A 103 2.67 6.20 3.59
C ARG A 103 1.72 7.40 3.63
N ALA A 104 1.07 7.72 2.52
CA ALA A 104 0.10 8.81 2.47
C ALA A 104 -1.13 8.54 3.36
N HIS A 105 -1.63 7.31 3.38
CA HIS A 105 -2.75 6.91 4.24
C HIS A 105 -2.35 6.94 5.73
N ALA A 106 -1.17 6.43 6.08
CA ALA A 106 -0.63 6.54 7.44
C ALA A 106 -0.50 8.00 7.89
N ALA A 107 0.03 8.87 7.01
CA ALA A 107 0.13 10.31 7.28
C ALA A 107 -1.26 10.96 7.46
N PHE A 108 -2.23 10.60 6.62
CA PHE A 108 -3.61 11.08 6.71
C PHE A 108 -4.33 10.64 7.99
N GLU A 109 -3.91 9.52 8.56
CA GLU A 109 -4.35 9.00 9.86
C GLU A 109 -3.46 9.50 11.03
N GLY A 110 -2.54 10.45 10.79
CA GLY A 110 -1.68 11.05 11.82
C GLY A 110 -0.58 10.13 12.37
N ARG A 111 -0.30 9.01 11.68
CA ARG A 111 0.72 8.03 12.10
C ARG A 111 2.05 8.26 11.39
N LYS A 112 3.15 7.91 12.08
CA LYS A 112 4.53 8.01 11.57
C LYS A 112 5.11 6.69 11.06
N SER A 113 4.32 5.63 11.02
CA SER A 113 4.70 4.35 10.44
C SER A 113 3.49 3.72 9.76
N ILE A 114 3.74 3.04 8.65
CA ILE A 114 2.71 2.25 7.97
C ILE A 114 2.34 1.00 8.77
N ASN A 115 1.17 0.45 8.49
CA ASN A 115 0.72 -0.86 8.96
C ASN A 115 0.06 -1.64 7.81
N ASP A 116 -0.36 -2.86 8.12
CA ASP A 116 -0.98 -3.78 7.16
C ASP A 116 -2.24 -3.21 6.49
N ARG A 117 -3.05 -2.44 7.23
CA ARG A 117 -4.26 -1.80 6.68
C ARG A 117 -3.91 -0.79 5.60
N ASP A 118 -2.80 -0.05 5.77
CA ASP A 118 -2.33 0.92 4.78
C ASP A 118 -1.90 0.23 3.49
N ILE A 119 -1.17 -0.88 3.61
CA ILE A 119 -0.71 -1.68 2.48
C ILE A 119 -1.91 -2.30 1.74
N LEU A 120 -2.88 -2.84 2.48
CA LEU A 120 -4.08 -3.45 1.92
C LEU A 120 -4.91 -2.44 1.11
N LEU A 121 -5.20 -1.28 1.69
CA LEU A 121 -5.97 -0.22 1.03
C LEU A 121 -5.22 0.30 -0.21
N ALA A 122 -3.91 0.49 -0.09
CA ALA A 122 -3.09 0.92 -1.20
C ALA A 122 -3.08 -0.10 -2.36
N ALA A 123 -3.00 -1.40 -2.04
CA ALA A 123 -3.06 -2.48 -3.02
C ALA A 123 -4.43 -2.55 -3.71
N GLU A 124 -5.52 -2.38 -2.97
CA GLU A 124 -6.88 -2.34 -3.51
C GLU A 124 -7.04 -1.26 -4.60
N LEU A 125 -6.42 -0.10 -4.40
CA LEU A 125 -6.45 1.00 -5.35
C LEU A 125 -5.46 0.84 -6.51
N ALA A 126 -4.31 0.20 -6.29
CA ALA A 126 -3.20 0.19 -7.24
C ALA A 126 -3.16 -1.02 -8.17
N LEU A 127 -3.76 -2.15 -7.77
CA LEU A 127 -3.67 -3.42 -8.50
C LEU A 127 -4.70 -3.63 -9.63
N PRO A 128 -5.98 -3.22 -9.52
CA PRO A 128 -7.03 -3.67 -10.44
C PRO A 128 -6.71 -3.49 -11.92
N HIS A 129 -6.17 -2.33 -12.31
CA HIS A 129 -5.83 -2.01 -13.71
C HIS A 129 -4.46 -2.53 -14.17
N ARG A 130 -3.68 -3.12 -13.27
CA ARG A 130 -2.36 -3.71 -13.55
C ARG A 130 -2.38 -5.23 -13.64
N MET A 131 -3.46 -5.85 -13.16
CA MET A 131 -3.67 -7.29 -13.27
C MET A 131 -3.96 -7.68 -14.73
N LYS A 132 -3.35 -8.79 -15.18
CA LYS A 132 -3.56 -9.30 -16.55
C LYS A 132 -5.00 -9.77 -16.72
N LYS A 133 -5.75 -9.12 -17.62
CA LYS A 133 -7.05 -9.61 -18.08
C LYS A 133 -6.88 -10.97 -18.77
N GLN A 134 -7.39 -12.03 -18.16
CA GLN A 134 -7.60 -13.30 -18.85
C GLN A 134 -8.79 -13.13 -19.81
N PRO A 135 -8.78 -13.74 -21.00
CA PRO A 135 -9.94 -13.73 -21.88
C PRO A 135 -11.17 -14.25 -21.13
N PHE A 136 -12.30 -13.54 -21.22
CA PHE A 136 -13.59 -13.91 -20.61
C PHE A 136 -13.66 -13.87 -19.07
N GLN A 137 -12.71 -13.21 -18.39
CA GLN A 137 -12.80 -12.94 -16.97
C GLN A 137 -12.81 -11.44 -16.70
N ASP A 138 -13.80 -10.99 -15.93
CA ASP A 138 -13.76 -9.67 -15.32
C ASP A 138 -12.63 -9.64 -14.28
N VAL A 139 -11.70 -8.71 -14.45
CA VAL A 139 -10.62 -8.47 -13.49
C VAL A 139 -11.21 -7.65 -12.35
N ALA A 140 -11.89 -8.34 -11.44
CA ALA A 140 -12.26 -7.79 -10.15
C ALA A 140 -11.27 -8.30 -9.11
N LEU A 141 -10.61 -7.39 -8.41
CA LEU A 141 -9.81 -7.76 -7.25
C LEU A 141 -10.76 -8.28 -6.16
N ASN A 142 -10.63 -9.55 -5.79
CA ASN A 142 -11.41 -10.10 -4.68
C ASN A 142 -10.78 -9.64 -3.35
N PRO A 143 -11.51 -8.89 -2.50
CA PRO A 143 -10.99 -8.40 -1.21
C PRO A 143 -10.53 -9.53 -0.27
N GLU A 144 -11.22 -10.68 -0.28
CA GLU A 144 -10.86 -11.83 0.56
C GLU A 144 -9.54 -12.47 0.09
N GLN A 145 -9.36 -12.58 -1.23
CA GLN A 145 -8.11 -13.06 -1.81
C GLN A 145 -6.96 -12.11 -1.50
N LEU A 146 -7.19 -10.80 -1.63
CA LEU A 146 -6.19 -9.77 -1.30
C LEU A 146 -5.74 -9.89 0.15
N GLN A 147 -6.68 -10.01 1.09
CA GLN A 147 -6.36 -10.20 2.51
C GLN A 147 -5.63 -11.52 2.78
N SER A 148 -6.02 -12.60 2.11
CA SER A 148 -5.35 -13.90 2.26
C SER A 148 -3.90 -13.83 1.77
N ASN A 149 -3.67 -13.26 0.59
CA ASN A 149 -2.33 -13.09 0.02
C ASN A 149 -1.48 -12.17 0.91
N MET A 150 -2.08 -11.13 1.48
CA MET A 150 -1.40 -10.22 2.40
C MET A 150 -0.94 -10.92 3.69
N ARG A 151 -1.79 -11.77 4.29
CA ARG A 151 -1.39 -12.60 5.45
C ARG A 151 -0.25 -13.56 5.11
N GLN A 152 -0.33 -14.22 3.95
CA GLN A 152 0.74 -15.11 3.50
C GLN A 152 2.05 -14.34 3.28
N ALA A 153 1.98 -13.20 2.59
CA ALA A 153 3.14 -12.34 2.34
C ALA A 153 3.81 -11.88 3.64
N ARG A 154 3.01 -11.62 4.69
CA ARG A 154 3.55 -11.25 6.01
C ARG A 154 4.30 -12.39 6.67
N ALA A 155 3.73 -13.60 6.67
CA ALA A 155 4.40 -14.78 7.21
C ALA A 155 5.71 -15.09 6.46
N GLU A 156 5.73 -14.91 5.13
CA GLU A 156 6.95 -15.06 4.34
C GLU A 156 7.99 -13.99 4.66
N ALA A 157 7.59 -12.74 4.90
CA ALA A 157 8.48 -11.65 5.29
C ALA A 157 9.16 -11.91 6.65
N GLU A 158 8.40 -12.44 7.61
CA GLU A 158 8.92 -12.81 8.94
C GLU A 158 9.94 -13.94 8.82
N ASN A 159 9.62 -15.00 8.08
CA ASN A 159 10.55 -16.10 7.84
C ASN A 159 11.83 -15.66 7.12
N ALA A 160 11.73 -14.75 6.15
CA ALA A 160 12.88 -14.22 5.43
C ALA A 160 13.80 -13.42 6.36
N ALA A 161 13.24 -12.59 7.24
CA ALA A 161 14.00 -11.84 8.23
C ALA A 161 14.73 -12.77 9.22
N GLU A 162 14.08 -13.84 9.68
CA GLU A 162 14.70 -14.83 10.57
C GLU A 162 15.85 -15.58 9.89
N GLN A 163 15.74 -15.89 8.60
CA GLN A 163 16.80 -16.54 7.83
C GLN A 163 18.01 -15.61 7.65
N GLU A 164 17.79 -14.34 7.31
CA GLU A 164 18.87 -13.35 7.19
C GLU A 164 19.62 -13.15 8.53
N GLU A 165 18.92 -13.11 9.66
CA GLU A 165 19.54 -13.02 10.99
C GLU A 165 20.39 -14.27 11.32
N GLN A 166 19.90 -15.46 10.98
CA GLN A 166 20.62 -16.71 11.20
C GLN A 166 21.88 -16.83 10.32
N GLU A 167 21.81 -16.39 9.06
CA GLU A 167 22.96 -16.34 8.16
C GLU A 167 24.02 -15.35 8.67
N MET A 168 23.62 -14.15 9.10
CA MET A 168 24.54 -13.17 9.68
C MET A 168 25.26 -13.72 10.93
N MET A 169 24.54 -14.38 11.85
CA MET A 169 25.14 -15.01 13.03
C MET A 169 26.15 -16.13 12.70
N GLN A 170 25.92 -16.89 11.63
CA GLN A 170 26.85 -17.94 11.19
C GLN A 170 28.10 -17.36 10.53
N THR A 171 27.98 -16.24 9.80
CA THR A 171 29.14 -15.57 9.17
C THR A 171 30.07 -14.90 10.19
N ASP A 172 29.54 -14.27 11.24
CA ASP A 172 30.36 -13.70 12.33
C ASP A 172 31.02 -14.77 13.22
N GLY A 173 30.35 -15.92 13.43
CA GLY A 173 30.94 -17.06 14.14
C GLY A 173 32.08 -17.76 13.40
N SER A 174 32.08 -17.70 12.05
CA SER A 174 33.12 -18.26 11.19
C SER A 174 34.40 -17.43 11.19
N ALA A 175 34.30 -16.09 11.26
CA ALA A 175 35.47 -15.20 11.25
C ALA A 175 36.33 -15.32 12.53
N ALA A 176 35.71 -15.64 13.67
CA ALA A 176 36.43 -15.84 14.94
C ALA A 176 37.15 -17.19 15.07
N ALA A 177 36.86 -18.17 14.19
CA ALA A 177 37.45 -19.51 14.26
C ALA A 177 38.78 -19.65 13.50
N ASP A 178 39.07 -18.76 12.54
CA ASP A 178 40.24 -18.88 11.65
C ASP A 178 41.53 -18.21 12.20
N GLU A 179 41.45 -17.37 13.24
CA GLU A 179 42.64 -16.75 13.85
C GLU A 179 43.40 -17.65 14.85
N LYS A 180 42.91 -18.85 15.18
CA LYS A 180 43.55 -19.75 16.17
C LYS A 180 44.46 -20.85 15.61
N LYS A 181 44.81 -20.82 14.32
CA LYS A 181 45.81 -21.75 13.73
C LYS A 181 47.06 -21.02 13.20
N ALA A 182 47.82 -20.38 14.09
CA ALA A 182 49.22 -20.05 13.80
C ALA A 182 50.14 -21.21 14.25
N PRO A 183 51.05 -21.73 13.40
CA PRO A 183 51.95 -22.81 13.80
C PRO A 183 53.08 -22.25 14.69
N ARG A 184 53.23 -22.84 15.87
CA ARG A 184 54.34 -22.58 16.81
C ARG A 184 55.63 -23.17 16.22
N VAL A 185 56.46 -22.33 15.62
CA VAL A 185 57.79 -22.71 15.09
C VAL A 185 58.72 -23.01 16.27
N MET A 186 59.31 -24.21 16.24
CA MET A 186 60.40 -24.67 17.11
C MET A 186 61.60 -23.74 17.00
N ASN A 187 62.21 -23.36 18.13
CA ASN A 187 63.56 -22.82 18.15
C ASN A 187 64.43 -23.71 19.03
N GLN A 188 65.40 -24.39 18.41
CA GLN A 188 66.52 -25.06 19.07
C GLN A 188 67.70 -24.08 19.13
N SER A 189 68.32 -23.96 20.30
CA SER A 189 69.74 -23.67 20.51
C SER A 189 70.12 -24.17 21.90
#